data_AF-A0A836W4R9-F1
#
_entry.id   AF-A0A836W4R9-F1
#
_cell.length_a   1.000
_cell.length_b   1.000
_cell.length_c   1.000
_cell.angle_alpha   90.00
_cell.angle_beta   90.00
_cell.angle_gamma   90.00
#
_symmetry.space_group_name_H-M   'P 1'
#
loop_
_entity.id
_entity.type
_entity.pdbx_description
1 polymer ?
#
loop_
_entity_poly.entity_id
_entity_poly.type
_entity_poly.pdbx_seq_one_letter_code
_entity_poly.pdbx_strand_id
1 'polypeptide(L)'
;MIRKIFFIIFTLIFLFIINGCKKTKVNTIKVLNENFSLNNFFSIKDSIIIDIPNKYLFSYIKDISVFKNGMYLCVASKKFPILKLENNKYIKNIGRIGQGPNEYNFPLTKISCDSTGKFFIASDGPNALNIYFYNGSKLMKKNFYKLKRIYD
;
A
#
# COMPACT_ATOMS: atom_id res chain seq x y z
N MET A 1 63.76 7.16 -13.88
CA MET A 1 62.53 7.66 -14.53
C MET A 1 61.25 7.09 -13.91
N ILE A 2 61.18 5.77 -13.67
CA ILE A 2 60.02 5.04 -13.12
C ILE A 2 59.49 5.57 -11.77
N ARG A 3 60.39 5.97 -10.86
CA ARG A 3 60.02 6.46 -9.51
C ARG A 3 59.23 7.78 -9.53
N LYS A 4 59.44 8.63 -10.55
CA LYS A 4 58.68 9.89 -10.74
C LYS A 4 57.28 9.63 -11.30
N ILE A 5 57.14 8.61 -12.17
CA ILE A 5 55.86 8.21 -12.76
C ILE A 5 54.93 7.65 -11.67
N PHE A 6 55.45 6.84 -10.76
CA PHE A 6 54.66 6.27 -9.66
C PHE A 6 54.12 7.35 -8.71
N PHE A 7 54.91 8.39 -8.45
CA PHE A 7 54.52 9.51 -7.59
C PHE A 7 53.39 10.35 -8.20
N ILE A 8 53.42 10.54 -9.53
CA ILE A 8 52.37 11.27 -10.27
C ILE A 8 51.06 10.46 -10.30
N ILE A 9 51.14 9.15 -10.51
CA ILE A 9 49.95 8.27 -10.48
C ILE A 9 49.33 8.28 -9.07
N PHE A 10 50.14 8.20 -8.02
CA PHE A 10 49.66 8.19 -6.65
C PHE A 10 48.96 9.52 -6.28
N THR A 11 49.51 10.66 -6.70
CA THR A 11 48.89 11.99 -6.48
C THR A 11 47.59 12.15 -7.27
N LEU A 12 47.50 11.64 -8.49
CA LEU A 12 46.26 11.65 -9.27
C LEU A 12 45.16 10.78 -8.65
N ILE A 13 45.50 9.59 -8.13
CA ILE A 13 44.56 8.72 -7.41
C ILE A 13 44.05 9.43 -6.14
N PHE A 14 44.95 10.09 -5.40
CA PHE A 14 44.59 10.82 -4.19
C PHE A 14 43.65 12.02 -4.50
N LEU A 15 43.88 12.73 -5.61
CA LEU A 15 42.99 13.79 -6.10
C LEU A 15 41.60 13.28 -6.51
N PHE A 16 41.51 12.06 -7.07
CA PHE A 16 40.23 11.45 -7.43
C PHE A 16 39.41 11.02 -6.22
N ILE A 17 40.06 10.55 -5.14
CA ILE A 17 39.37 10.12 -3.91
C ILE A 17 38.74 11.32 -3.19
N ILE A 18 39.39 12.49 -3.19
CA ILE A 18 38.89 13.69 -2.49
C ILE A 18 37.67 14.30 -3.19
N ASN A 19 37.57 14.18 -4.51
CA ASN A 19 36.46 14.77 -5.30
C ASN A 19 35.19 13.89 -5.38
N GLY A 20 35.19 12.70 -4.78
CA GLY A 20 34.09 11.72 -4.88
C GLY A 20 32.85 12.00 -4.02
N CYS A 21 32.86 13.02 -3.16
CA CYS A 21 31.77 13.24 -2.21
C CYS A 21 30.66 14.11 -2.82
N LYS A 22 29.76 13.50 -3.62
CA LYS A 22 28.51 14.17 -4.04
C LYS A 22 27.59 14.31 -2.82
N LYS A 23 27.49 15.51 -2.26
CA LYS A 23 26.45 15.85 -1.27
C LYS A 23 25.09 15.55 -1.88
N THR A 24 24.37 14.59 -1.31
CA THR A 24 22.96 14.36 -1.60
C THR A 24 22.20 15.65 -1.27
N LYS A 25 21.57 16.27 -2.27
CA LYS A 25 20.62 17.36 -2.03
C LYS A 25 19.47 16.77 -1.22
N VAL A 26 19.45 17.06 0.08
CA VAL A 26 18.26 16.84 0.90
C VAL A 26 17.23 17.86 0.40
N ASN A 27 16.19 17.38 -0.26
CA ASN A 27 15.03 18.20 -0.56
C ASN A 27 14.38 18.55 0.77
N THR A 28 14.70 19.72 1.29
CA THR A 28 13.96 20.32 2.40
C THR A 28 12.57 20.66 1.86
N ILE A 29 11.56 19.96 2.36
CA ILE A 29 10.18 20.36 2.16
C ILE A 29 10.05 21.71 2.87
N LYS A 30 10.05 22.80 2.10
CA LYS A 30 9.57 24.08 2.60
C LYS A 30 8.08 23.90 2.85
N VAL A 31 7.73 23.60 4.09
CA VAL A 31 6.35 23.73 4.56
C VAL A 31 6.02 25.20 4.39
N LEU A 32 5.25 25.51 3.35
CA LEU A 32 4.70 26.84 3.15
C LEU A 32 3.93 27.17 4.43
N ASN A 33 4.27 28.30 5.03
CA ASN A 33 3.67 28.83 6.25
C ASN A 33 2.25 29.31 5.94
N GLU A 34 1.40 28.39 5.48
CA GLU A 34 -0.03 28.59 5.47
C GLU A 34 -0.47 28.47 6.93
N ASN A 35 -1.20 29.48 7.42
CA ASN A 35 -1.77 29.50 8.76
C ASN A 35 -2.73 28.31 8.91
N PHE A 36 -2.19 27.16 9.28
CA PHE A 36 -2.93 25.91 9.42
C PHE A 36 -3.73 25.98 10.72
N SER A 37 -4.94 26.54 10.66
CA SER A 37 -5.85 26.55 11.80
C SER A 37 -6.37 25.13 12.04
N LEU A 38 -6.20 24.62 13.26
CA LEU A 38 -6.77 23.34 13.71
C LEU A 38 -8.28 23.27 13.46
N ASN A 39 -8.98 24.40 13.48
CA ASN A 39 -10.41 24.47 13.22
C ASN A 39 -10.77 24.10 11.77
N ASN A 40 -9.87 24.36 10.81
CA ASN A 40 -10.04 23.92 9.43
C ASN A 40 -9.82 22.41 9.27
N PHE A 41 -9.06 21.78 10.16
CA PHE A 41 -8.79 20.33 10.15
C PHE A 41 -9.99 19.52 10.69
N PHE A 42 -10.68 20.03 11.71
CA PHE A 42 -11.85 19.37 12.31
C PHE A 42 -13.18 19.73 11.64
N SER A 43 -13.19 20.69 10.73
CA SER A 43 -14.35 20.93 9.86
C SER A 43 -14.49 19.75 8.90
N ILE A 44 -15.20 18.70 9.33
CA ILE A 44 -15.64 17.61 8.46
C ILE A 44 -16.50 18.25 7.37
N LYS A 45 -15.90 18.53 6.21
CA LYS A 45 -16.58 19.21 5.10
C LYS A 45 -17.38 18.25 4.23
N ASP A 46 -16.99 16.99 4.17
CA ASP A 46 -17.56 16.03 3.24
C ASP A 46 -17.85 14.70 3.94
N SER A 47 -19.09 14.25 3.85
CA SER A 47 -19.51 12.91 4.28
C SER A 47 -19.90 12.09 3.05
N ILE A 48 -19.52 10.83 3.02
CA ILE A 48 -19.89 9.90 1.95
C ILE A 48 -20.99 9.00 2.48
N ILE A 49 -22.19 9.16 1.93
CA ILE A 49 -23.32 8.26 2.20
C ILE A 49 -23.22 7.08 1.25
N ILE A 50 -23.12 5.88 1.80
CA ILE A 50 -23.05 4.64 1.01
C ILE A 50 -24.41 3.96 1.03
N ASP A 51 -24.98 3.74 -0.14
CA ASP A 51 -26.24 3.01 -0.28
C ASP A 51 -25.97 1.49 -0.36
N ILE A 52 -26.37 0.77 0.70
CA ILE A 52 -26.10 -0.66 0.87
C ILE A 52 -27.40 -1.40 1.20
N PRO A 53 -27.78 -2.42 0.42
CA PRO A 53 -28.93 -3.26 0.75
C PRO A 53 -28.79 -3.94 2.13
N ASN A 54 -29.89 -4.07 2.87
CA ASN A 54 -29.90 -4.68 4.22
C ASN A 54 -29.18 -6.04 4.30
N LYS A 55 -29.26 -6.85 3.24
CA LYS A 55 -28.59 -8.17 3.18
C LYS A 55 -27.05 -8.09 3.16
N TYR A 56 -26.47 -6.92 2.88
CA TYR A 56 -25.03 -6.66 2.78
C TYR A 56 -24.52 -5.67 3.85
N LEU A 57 -25.34 -5.37 4.85
CA LEU A 57 -24.91 -4.54 5.98
C LEU A 57 -23.71 -5.16 6.69
N PHE A 58 -22.81 -4.29 7.12
CA PHE A 58 -21.62 -4.63 7.86
C PHE A 58 -21.59 -3.91 9.20
N SER A 59 -20.93 -4.53 10.18
CA SER A 59 -20.85 -4.01 11.54
C SER A 59 -19.76 -2.96 11.74
N TYR A 60 -18.73 -2.94 10.88
CA TYR A 60 -17.62 -1.99 10.98
C TYR A 60 -16.94 -1.81 9.61
N ILE A 61 -15.95 -0.93 9.50
CA ILE A 61 -15.03 -0.85 8.34
C ILE A 61 -13.62 -0.93 8.90
N LYS A 62 -12.83 -1.91 8.45
CA LYS A 62 -11.41 -2.02 8.81
C LYS A 62 -10.52 -1.14 7.95
N ASP A 63 -10.82 -1.08 6.66
CA ASP A 63 -10.01 -0.38 5.69
C ASP A 63 -10.82 -0.06 4.43
N ILE A 64 -10.43 1.02 3.76
CA ILE A 64 -11.01 1.47 2.50
C ILE A 64 -9.89 1.83 1.54
N SER A 65 -10.01 1.40 0.28
CA SER A 65 -9.11 1.81 -0.79
C SER A 65 -9.92 2.38 -1.94
N VAL A 66 -9.48 3.55 -2.43
CA VAL A 66 -10.07 4.22 -3.58
C VAL A 66 -9.29 3.83 -4.82
N PHE A 67 -10.01 3.47 -5.86
CA PHE A 67 -9.48 3.21 -7.18
C PHE A 67 -10.33 3.98 -8.20
N LYS A 68 -9.70 4.55 -9.23
CA LYS A 68 -10.31 5.26 -10.39
C LYS A 68 -11.71 5.85 -10.19
N ASN A 69 -11.83 7.18 -10.29
CA ASN A 69 -13.12 7.90 -10.38
C ASN A 69 -14.11 7.56 -9.23
N GLY A 70 -13.63 7.35 -8.00
CA GLY A 70 -14.52 7.13 -6.85
C GLY A 70 -15.07 5.71 -6.75
N MET A 71 -14.35 4.72 -7.27
CA MET A 71 -14.63 3.31 -6.97
C MET A 71 -13.95 2.95 -5.65
N TYR A 72 -14.69 2.34 -4.72
CA TYR A 72 -14.15 2.00 -3.40
C TYR A 72 -14.14 0.49 -3.20
N LEU A 73 -13.09 0.00 -2.55
CA LEU A 73 -13.05 -1.34 -1.98
C LEU A 73 -13.00 -1.22 -0.47
N CYS A 74 -14.02 -1.73 0.21
CA CYS A 74 -14.12 -1.67 1.67
C CYS A 74 -13.96 -3.05 2.28
N VAL A 75 -13.14 -3.17 3.33
CA VAL A 75 -13.06 -4.35 4.18
C VAL A 75 -13.95 -4.11 5.39
N ALA A 76 -15.08 -4.83 5.51
CA ALA A 76 -16.16 -4.39 6.39
C ALA A 76 -16.56 -5.39 7.49
N SER A 77 -16.58 -6.70 7.27
CA SER A 77 -16.94 -7.64 8.35
C SER A 77 -16.50 -9.09 8.10
N LYS A 78 -16.74 -9.96 9.09
CA LYS A 78 -16.67 -11.42 8.92
C LYS A 78 -17.63 -11.91 7.82
N LYS A 79 -18.83 -11.33 7.69
CA LYS A 79 -19.80 -11.82 6.70
C LYS A 79 -19.49 -11.30 5.28
N PHE A 80 -18.97 -10.08 5.19
CA PHE A 80 -18.62 -9.40 3.94
C PHE A 80 -17.18 -8.92 4.00
N PRO A 81 -16.23 -9.78 3.60
CA PRO A 81 -14.82 -9.46 3.72
C PRO A 81 -14.43 -8.28 2.83
N ILE A 82 -15.08 -8.13 1.66
CA ILE A 82 -14.75 -7.09 0.68
C ILE A 82 -16.00 -6.66 -0.09
N LEU A 83 -16.23 -5.36 -0.12
CA LEU A 83 -17.31 -4.72 -0.86
C LEU A 83 -16.73 -3.88 -1.99
N LYS A 84 -17.23 -4.08 -3.21
CA LYS A 84 -17.05 -3.14 -4.31
C LYS A 84 -18.16 -2.11 -4.28
N LEU A 85 -17.77 -0.84 -4.23
CA LEU A 85 -18.65 0.31 -4.40
C LEU A 85 -18.25 1.11 -5.64
N GLU A 86 -19.22 1.67 -6.33
CA GLU A 86 -19.02 2.55 -7.47
C GLU A 86 -20.01 3.70 -7.36
N ASN A 87 -19.53 4.95 -7.42
CA ASN A 87 -20.34 6.14 -7.16
C ASN A 87 -21.16 6.04 -5.86
N ASN A 88 -20.51 5.59 -4.77
CA ASN A 88 -21.09 5.39 -3.45
C ASN A 88 -22.23 4.35 -3.36
N LYS A 89 -22.42 3.52 -4.39
CA LYS A 89 -23.42 2.45 -4.39
C LYS A 89 -22.78 1.08 -4.31
N TYR A 90 -23.39 0.18 -3.55
CA TYR A 90 -22.98 -1.22 -3.54
C TYR A 90 -23.13 -1.86 -4.92
N ILE A 91 -22.06 -2.49 -5.41
CA ILE A 91 -22.06 -3.25 -6.66
C ILE A 91 -22.09 -4.75 -6.37
N LYS A 92 -21.09 -5.24 -5.63
CA LYS A 92 -20.98 -6.66 -5.30
C LYS A 92 -20.03 -6.92 -4.13
N ASN A 93 -20.20 -8.08 -3.50
CA ASN A 93 -19.16 -8.70 -2.70
C ASN A 93 -18.07 -9.26 -3.60
N ILE A 94 -16.83 -9.13 -3.17
CA ILE A 94 -15.71 -9.80 -3.81
C ILE A 94 -15.33 -11.00 -2.94
N GLY A 95 -15.45 -12.19 -3.52
CA GLY A 95 -15.20 -13.51 -2.91
C GLY A 95 -16.01 -13.80 -1.64
N ARG A 96 -15.61 -14.83 -0.89
CA ARG A 96 -16.28 -15.30 0.35
C ARG A 96 -15.29 -15.88 1.34
N ILE A 97 -15.66 -15.94 2.62
CA ILE A 97 -14.86 -16.67 3.62
C ILE A 97 -14.87 -18.16 3.28
N GLY A 98 -13.69 -18.77 3.36
CA GLY A 98 -13.49 -20.20 3.22
C GLY A 98 -12.07 -20.55 2.82
N GLN A 99 -11.80 -21.83 2.57
CA GLN A 99 -10.46 -22.35 2.26
C GLN A 99 -10.30 -22.80 0.81
N GLY A 100 -11.39 -22.78 0.03
CA GLY A 100 -11.40 -23.17 -1.37
C GLY A 100 -10.75 -22.15 -2.32
N PRO A 101 -10.64 -22.51 -3.61
CA PRO A 101 -10.17 -21.59 -4.64
C PRO A 101 -10.99 -20.29 -4.64
N ASN A 102 -10.30 -19.14 -4.67
CA ASN A 102 -10.90 -17.79 -4.59
C ASN A 102 -11.61 -17.43 -3.27
N GLU A 103 -11.40 -18.20 -2.21
CA GLU A 103 -11.92 -17.89 -0.87
C GLU A 103 -10.85 -17.22 0.02
N TYR A 104 -11.32 -16.48 1.04
CA TYR A 104 -10.46 -15.77 1.99
C TYR A 104 -10.38 -16.50 3.33
N ASN A 105 -9.16 -16.62 3.85
CA ASN A 105 -8.96 -16.89 5.26
C ASN A 105 -9.11 -15.59 6.05
N PHE A 106 -9.98 -15.62 7.05
CA PHE A 106 -10.18 -14.51 7.98
C PHE A 106 -9.10 -14.53 9.08
N PRO A 107 -8.69 -13.38 9.65
CA PRO A 107 -9.12 -12.00 9.37
C PRO A 107 -8.45 -11.36 8.16
N LEU A 108 -9.20 -10.57 7.39
CA LEU A 108 -8.60 -9.57 6.49
C LEU A 108 -8.35 -8.28 7.28
N THR A 109 -7.29 -7.55 6.96
CA THR A 109 -6.95 -6.29 7.66
C THR A 109 -6.69 -5.10 6.80
N LYS A 110 -6.08 -5.28 5.63
CA LYS A 110 -5.71 -4.17 4.76
C LYS A 110 -6.05 -4.45 3.32
N ILE A 111 -6.41 -3.39 2.61
CA ILE A 111 -6.65 -3.39 1.17
C ILE A 111 -5.93 -2.21 0.52
N SER A 112 -5.27 -2.46 -0.61
CA SER A 112 -4.63 -1.43 -1.41
C SER A 112 -4.84 -1.72 -2.88
N CYS A 113 -4.98 -0.69 -3.70
CA CYS A 113 -5.12 -0.80 -5.14
C CYS A 113 -3.88 -0.25 -5.84
N ASP A 114 -3.43 -0.88 -6.91
CA ASP A 114 -2.46 -0.26 -7.82
C ASP A 114 -3.15 0.44 -9.00
N SER A 115 -2.39 1.25 -9.73
CA SER A 115 -2.86 1.96 -10.92
C SER A 115 -3.25 1.04 -12.08
N THR A 116 -2.83 -0.22 -12.04
CA THR A 116 -3.08 -1.23 -13.09
C THR A 116 -4.40 -1.97 -12.91
N GLY A 117 -5.10 -1.75 -11.80
CA GLY A 117 -6.37 -2.43 -11.50
C GLY A 117 -6.20 -3.76 -10.77
N LYS A 118 -5.10 -3.95 -10.06
CA LYS A 118 -4.98 -5.04 -9.08
C LYS A 118 -5.25 -4.48 -7.70
N PHE A 119 -5.79 -5.32 -6.83
CA PHE A 119 -5.86 -5.02 -5.41
C PHE A 119 -5.16 -6.10 -4.60
N PHE A 120 -4.57 -5.64 -3.51
CA PHE A 120 -3.76 -6.40 -2.59
C PHE A 120 -4.49 -6.46 -1.27
N ILE A 121 -4.59 -7.65 -0.70
CA ILE A 121 -5.22 -7.85 0.60
C ILE A 121 -4.26 -8.57 1.52
N ALA A 122 -4.04 -7.96 2.67
CA ALA A 122 -3.37 -8.59 3.79
C ALA A 122 -4.39 -9.28 4.68
N SER A 123 -4.04 -10.49 5.13
CA SER A 123 -4.78 -11.20 6.18
C SER A 123 -3.94 -11.28 7.47
N ASP A 124 -4.58 -11.16 8.62
CA ASP A 124 -3.99 -11.41 9.95
C ASP A 124 -3.77 -12.90 10.23
N GLY A 125 -4.45 -13.77 9.47
CA GLY A 125 -4.16 -15.20 9.43
C GLY A 125 -2.77 -15.45 8.85
N PRO A 126 -2.34 -16.72 8.75
CA PRO A 126 -0.94 -17.02 8.73
C PRO A 126 -0.17 -16.22 7.67
N ASN A 127 0.62 -15.22 8.12
CA ASN A 127 1.34 -14.19 7.38
C ASN A 127 1.27 -14.37 5.86
N ALA A 128 0.15 -13.97 5.25
CA ALA A 128 -0.06 -14.14 3.82
C ALA A 128 -0.56 -12.86 3.18
N LEU A 129 0.06 -12.47 2.07
CA LEU A 129 -0.46 -11.48 1.15
C LEU A 129 -1.20 -12.20 0.04
N ASN A 130 -2.48 -11.89 -0.14
CA ASN A 130 -3.24 -12.38 -1.29
C ASN A 130 -3.40 -11.23 -2.30
N ILE A 131 -3.14 -11.53 -3.56
CA ILE A 131 -3.21 -10.58 -4.69
C ILE A 131 -4.35 -11.02 -5.59
N TYR A 132 -5.19 -10.07 -5.99
CA TYR A 132 -6.38 -10.32 -6.80
C TYR A 132 -6.47 -9.33 -7.96
N PHE A 133 -7.16 -9.77 -9.00
CA PHE A 133 -7.64 -8.91 -10.06
C PHE A 133 -8.91 -8.18 -9.62
N TYR A 134 -9.15 -7.02 -10.22
CA TYR A 134 -10.35 -6.20 -9.94
C TYR A 134 -11.69 -6.95 -10.05
N ASN A 135 -11.77 -7.92 -10.97
CA ASN A 135 -12.98 -8.73 -11.15
C ASN A 135 -13.28 -9.65 -9.95
N GLY A 136 -12.31 -9.84 -9.05
CA GLY A 136 -12.38 -10.68 -7.86
C GLY A 136 -11.64 -12.01 -7.97
N SER A 137 -11.02 -12.31 -9.11
CA SER A 137 -10.25 -13.56 -9.26
C SER A 137 -8.91 -13.46 -8.53
N LYS A 138 -8.52 -14.55 -7.88
CA LYS A 138 -7.25 -14.64 -7.18
C LYS A 138 -6.11 -14.80 -8.18
N LEU A 139 -5.14 -13.89 -8.12
CA LEU A 139 -3.91 -13.99 -8.91
C LEU A 139 -2.87 -14.84 -8.17
N MET A 140 -2.62 -14.54 -6.89
CA MET A 140 -1.53 -15.16 -6.15
C MET A 140 -1.76 -15.11 -4.63
N LYS A 141 -1.21 -16.09 -3.90
CA LYS A 141 -1.00 -16.03 -2.44
C LYS A 141 0.49 -16.12 -2.15
N LYS A 142 1.03 -15.15 -1.40
CA LYS A 142 2.41 -15.12 -0.95
C LYS A 142 2.46 -15.25 0.57
N ASN A 143 2.98 -16.36 1.07
CA ASN A 143 3.17 -16.58 2.51
C ASN A 143 4.55 -15.99 2.92
N PHE A 144 4.61 -15.22 3.99
CA PHE A 144 5.84 -14.60 4.50
C PHE A 144 6.63 -15.50 5.46
N TYR A 145 6.14 -16.69 5.81
CA TYR A 145 6.88 -17.67 6.65
C TYR A 145 8.19 -18.20 6.06
N LYS A 146 8.50 -17.86 4.80
CA LYS A 146 9.76 -18.22 4.15
C LYS A 146 10.84 -17.13 4.20
N LEU A 147 10.59 -15.99 4.84
CA LEU A 147 11.67 -15.08 5.22
C LEU A 147 12.35 -15.66 6.47
N LYS A 148 13.25 -16.62 6.24
CA LYS A 148 14.20 -17.11 7.23
C LYS A 148 14.83 -15.87 7.86
N ARG A 149 14.77 -15.73 9.19
CA ARG A 149 15.58 -14.74 9.91
C ARG A 149 17.02 -14.92 9.41
N ILE A 150 17.52 -13.94 8.65
CA ILE A 150 18.95 -13.78 8.43
C ILE A 150 19.34 -12.68 9.41
N TYR A 151 19.56 -13.10 10.65
CA TYR A 151 20.33 -12.36 11.64
C TYR A 151 21.14 -13.43 12.37
N ASP A 152 22.30 -13.74 11.79
CA ASP A 152 23.50 -14.16 12.51
C ASP A 152 24.55 -13.09 12.23
#